data_AF-A0A969QU07-F1
#
_entry.id   AF-A0A969QU07-F1
#
_cell.length_a   1.000
_cell.length_b   1.000
_cell.length_c   1.000
_cell.angle_alpha   90.00
_cell.angle_beta   90.00
_cell.angle_gamma   90.00
#
_symmetry.space_group_name_H-M   'P 1'
#
loop_
_entity.id
_entity.type
_entity.pdbx_description
1 polymer ?
#
loop_
_entity_poly.entity_id
_entity_poly.type
_entity_poly.pdbx_seq_one_letter_code
_entity_poly.pdbx_strand_id
1 'polypeptide(L)' 'MRLVVDANILVAELIRERGRKLIARPELELYMAEQAWSETTYELNKRIEKMIDRGVFSPSVGQNLLKANSFE' A
#
# COMPACT_ATOMS: atom_id res chain seq x y z
N MET A 1 8.67 15.32 8.97
CA MET A 1 9.16 15.58 7.59
C MET A 1 7.99 15.43 6.65
N ARG A 2 7.79 16.38 5.73
CA ARG A 2 6.69 16.34 4.76
C ARG A 2 7.17 15.72 3.45
N LEU A 3 6.46 14.72 2.95
CA LEU A 3 6.79 14.02 1.72
C LEU A 3 5.58 13.99 0.79
N VAL A 4 5.79 14.28 -0.49
CA VAL A 4 4.81 13.96 -1.54
C VAL A 4 5.18 12.60 -2.11
N VAL A 5 4.23 11.67 -2.13
CA VAL A 5 4.48 10.27 -2.48
C VAL A 5 3.89 9.96 -3.85
N ASP A 6 4.64 9.25 -4.68
CA ASP A 6 4.17 8.70 -5.95
C ASP A 6 3.38 7.40 -5.73
N ALA A 7 2.42 7.11 -6.63
CA ALA A 7 1.58 5.92 -6.52
C ALA A 7 2.40 4.62 -6.51
N ASN A 8 3.41 4.50 -7.37
CA ASN A 8 4.21 3.27 -7.45
C ASN A 8 5.03 3.03 -6.18
N ILE A 9 5.53 4.11 -5.58
CA ILE A 9 6.28 4.05 -4.32
C ILE A 9 5.35 3.59 -3.20
N LEU A 10 4.16 4.17 -3.10
CA LEU A 10 3.21 3.82 -2.05
C LEU A 10 2.75 2.36 -2.17
N VAL A 11 2.38 1.90 -3.37
CA VAL A 11 2.02 0.48 -3.60
C VAL A 11 3.15 -0.45 -3.17
N ALA A 12 4.39 -0.15 -3.55
CA ALA A 12 5.53 -1.00 -3.24
C ALA A 12 5.83 -1.07 -1.73
N GLU A 13 5.71 0.05 -1.02
CA GLU A 13 5.96 0.09 0.42
C GLU A 13 4.81 -0.51 1.24
N LEU A 14 3.55 -0.38 0.79
CA LEU A 14 2.41 -1.03 1.44
C LEU A 14 2.48 -2.57 1.41
N ILE A 15 3.05 -3.14 0.35
CA ILE A 15 3.23 -4.58 0.20
C ILE A 15 4.34 -5.12 1.11
N ARG A 16 5.39 -4.34 1.35
CA ARG A 16 6.56 -4.77 2.12
C ARG A 16 6.38 -4.49 3.60
N GLU A 17 6.81 -5.43 4.44
CA GLU A 17 6.75 -5.23 5.89
C GLU A 17 7.57 -4.01 6.35
N ARG A 18 8.79 -3.84 5.82
CA ARG A 18 9.62 -2.66 6.15
C ARG A 18 8.93 -1.36 5.71
N GLY A 19 8.23 -1.38 4.59
CA GLY A 19 7.60 -0.21 4.00
C GLY A 19 6.40 0.24 4.80
N ARG A 20 5.55 -0.70 5.22
CA ARG A 20 4.48 -0.45 6.19
C ARG A 20 5.01 0.14 7.50
N LYS A 21 6.11 -0.41 8.03
CA LYS A 21 6.79 0.14 9.22
C LYS A 21 7.35 1.54 9.01
N LEU A 22 7.79 1.88 7.79
CA LEU A 22 8.31 3.19 7.46
C LEU A 22 7.19 4.22 7.40
N ILE A 23 6.13 3.96 6.63
CA ILE A 23 5.05 4.94 6.42
C ILE A 23 4.18 5.15 7.66
N ALA A 24 4.15 4.18 8.59
CA ALA A 24 3.44 4.31 9.86
C ALA A 24 4.19 5.16 10.91
N ARG A 25 5.37 5.69 10.57
CA ARG A 25 6.16 6.53 11.48
C ARG A 25 5.48 7.89 11.67
N PRO A 26 5.19 8.32 12.91
CA PRO A 26 4.49 9.57 13.19
C PRO A 26 5.31 10.81 12.80
N GLU A 27 6.62 10.67 12.61
CA GLU A 27 7.50 11.75 12.15
C GLU A 27 7.34 12.05 10.66
N LEU A 28 6.63 11.20 9.90
CA LEU A 28 6.35 11.39 8.48
C LEU A 28 4.94 11.93 8.28
N GLU A 29 4.85 13.01 7.51
CA GLU A 29 3.59 13.58 7.05
C GLU A 29 3.53 13.37 5.53
N LEU A 30 2.70 12.42 5.10
CA LEU A 30 2.64 11.98 3.70
C LEU A 30 1.49 12.67 2.98
N TYR A 31 1.78 13.22 1.81
CA TYR A 31 0.83 13.86 0.92
C TYR A 31 0.81 13.12 -0.41
N MET A 32 -0.34 13.08 -1.05
CA MET A 32 -0.52 12.49 -2.37
C MET A 32 -1.63 13.24 -3.09
N ALA A 33 -1.51 13.39 -4.41
CA ALA A 33 -2.60 13.91 -5.22
C ALA A 33 -3.77 12.94 -5.24
N GLU A 34 -5.02 13.43 -5.26
CA GLU A 34 -6.23 12.59 -5.23
C GLU A 34 -6.27 11.57 -6.38
N GLN A 35 -5.86 11.97 -7.58
CA GLN A 35 -5.78 11.05 -8.71
C GLN A 35 -4.74 9.95 -8.46
N ALA A 36 -3.55 10.30 -7.95
CA ALA A 36 -2.52 9.32 -7.61
C ALA A 36 -2.96 8.39 -6.47
N TRP A 37 -3.79 8.86 -5.54
CA TRP A 37 -4.42 8.04 -4.51
C TRP A 37 -5.38 7.01 -5.12
N SER A 38 -6.22 7.45 -6.06
CA SER A 38 -7.14 6.56 -6.79
C SER A 38 -6.38 5.48 -7.57
N GLU A 39 -5.28 5.85 -8.24
CA GLU A 39 -4.41 4.91 -8.95
C GLU A 39 -3.72 3.92 -7.99
N THR A 40 -3.26 4.41 -6.83
CA THR A 40 -2.62 3.57 -5.78
C THR A 40 -3.58 2.48 -5.29
N THR A 41 -4.81 2.83 -4.95
CA THR A 41 -5.78 1.88 -4.40
C THR A 41 -6.14 0.78 -5.41
N TYR A 42 -6.34 1.16 -6.67
CA TYR A 42 -6.60 0.21 -7.76
C TYR A 42 -5.43 -0.75 -8.01
N GLU A 43 -4.22 -0.22 -8.15
CA GLU A 43 -3.04 -1.05 -8.44
C GLU A 43 -2.61 -1.89 -7.23
N LEU A 44 -2.82 -1.42 -6.00
CA LEU A 44 -2.55 -2.20 -4.79
C LEU A 44 -3.41 -3.47 -4.75
N ASN A 45 -4.72 -3.36 -4.99
CA ASN A 45 -5.65 -4.50 -5.06
C ASN A 45 -5.16 -5.54 -6.07
N LYS A 46 -4.98 -5.10 -7.32
CA LYS A 46 -4.51 -5.92 -8.43
C LYS A 46 -3.14 -6.56 -8.17
N ARG A 47 -2.25 -5.87 -7.46
CA ARG A 47 -0.92 -6.40 -7.13
C ARG A 47 -0.99 -7.46 -6.04
N ILE A 48 -1.83 -7.28 -5.03
CA ILE A 48 -2.06 -8.28 -3.98
C ILE A 48 -2.71 -9.54 -4.55
N GLU A 49 -3.73 -9.41 -5.41
CA GLU A 49 -4.34 -10.54 -6.11
C GLU A 49 -3.28 -11.37 -6.87
N LYS A 50 -2.46 -10.71 -7.69
CA LYS A 50 -1.36 -11.38 -8.41
C LYS A 50 -0.34 -12.05 -7.48
N MET A 51 -0.13 -11.53 -6.27
CA MET A 51 0.79 -12.13 -5.31
C MET A 51 0.18 -13.35 -4.61
N ILE A 52 -1.14 -13.36 -4.42
CA ILE A 52 -1.89 -14.54 -3.95
C ILE A 52 -1.83 -15.63 -5.03
N ASP A 53 -2.12 -15.29 -6.28
CA ASP A 53 -2.09 -16.24 -7.41
C ASP A 53 -0.72 -16.90 -7.59
N ARG A 54 0.35 -16.16 -7.28
CA ARG A 54 1.74 -16.63 -7.34
C ARG A 54 2.19 -17.38 -6.08
N GLY A 55 1.33 -17.52 -5.08
CA GLY A 55 1.67 -18.17 -3.80
C GLY A 55 2.63 -17.38 -2.92
N VAL A 56 2.86 -16.10 -3.20
CA VAL A 56 3.72 -15.22 -2.38
C VAL A 56 3.01 -14.82 -1.09
N PHE A 57 1.70 -14.57 -1.17
CA PHE A 57 0.84 -14.35 -0.01
C PHE A 57 -0.21 -15.46 0.07
N SER A 58 -0.55 -15.85 1.30
CA SER A 58 -1.80 -16.58 1.50
C SER A 58 -3.00 -15.64 1.24
N PRO A 59 -4.18 -16.17 0.87
CA PRO A 59 -5.39 -15.37 0.75
C PRO A 59 -5.70 -14.54 2.00
N SER A 60 -5.44 -15.11 3.19
CA SER A 60 -5.63 -14.41 4.47
C SER A 60 -4.69 -13.22 4.65
N VAL A 61 -3.41 -13.35 4.28
CA VAL A 61 -2.44 -12.24 4.33
C VAL A 61 -2.84 -11.15 3.35
N GLY A 62 -3.22 -11.50 2.13
CA GLY A 62 -3.67 -10.54 1.14
C GLY A 62 -4.91 -9.75 1.60
N GLN A 63 -5.92 -10.43 2.13
CA GLN A 63 -7.13 -9.75 2.66
C GLN A 63 -6.81 -8.83 3.85
N ASN A 64 -5.91 -9.24 4.74
CA ASN A 64 -5.49 -8.41 5.87
C ASN A 64 -4.77 -7.14 5.39
N LEU A 65 -3.94 -7.25 4.35
CA LEU A 65 -3.28 -6.09 3.74
C LEU A 65 -4.29 -5.14 3.09
N LEU A 66 -5.36 -5.64 2.48
CA LEU A 66 -6.38 -4.78 1.91
C LEU A 66 -7.20 -4.05 2.98
N LYS A 67 -7.65 -4.76 4.02
CA LYS A 67 -8.41 -4.17 5.14
C LYS A 67 -7.61 -3.12 5.90
N ALA A 68 -6.32 -3.34 6.13
CA ALA A 68 -5.46 -2.38 6.82
C ALA A 68 -5.25 -1.07 6.04
N ASN A 69 -5.56 -1.06 4.74
CA ASN A 69 -5.43 0.08 3.85
C ASN A 69 -6.79 0.62 3.38
N SER A 70 -7.90 0.11 3.93
CA SER A 70 -9.22 0.68 3.75
C SER A 70 -9.36 1.87 4.69
N PHE A 71 -9.23 3.08 4.14
CA PHE A 71 -9.49 4.31 4.87
C PHE A 71 -10.98 4.65 4.68
N GLU A 72 -11.83 4.27 5.65
CA GLU A 72 -13.18 4.84 5.83
C GLU A 72 -13.11 6.09 6.70
#